data_AF-A0A6N2M3J2-F1
#
_entry.id   AF-A0A6N2M3J2-F1
#
_cell.length_a   1.000
_cell.length_b   1.000
_cell.length_c   1.000
_cell.angle_alpha   90.00
_cell.angle_beta   90.00
_cell.angle_gamma   90.00
#
_symmetry.space_group_name_H-M   'P 1'
#
loop_
_entity.id
_entity.type
_entity.pdbx_description
1 polymer ?
#
loop_
_entity_poly.entity_id
_entity_poly.type
_entity_poly.pdbx_seq_one_letter_code
_entity_poly.pdbx_strand_id
1 'polypeptide(L)'
;MEICAVDIISSIEFDRTGDHLATGDRGGRVVLFERTYTRDHDGNRRDLEKMDFPITRHPEFRYKTEFQSHEPEFDYLKSLEIEEKINKIRWCQSANGALFLLSTNDKTIKFWKVHEKKVKKICDMNVDPAKAAGNGPVVGPSIPTSSKPYTANGGCLDKSLGLSNDFSFPPGGVPSLRLPVVLTSNEMSLVPRCRRIYAHAHDYHINSISNNSDGETFISADDLRINLWNLEISNQSFNIVDVKPANMEDLTGDNFSRISSYSLSYAGI
;
A
#
# COMPACT_ATOMS: atom_id res chain seq x y z
N MET A 1 2.21 19.65 19.45
CA MET A 1 2.40 18.91 18.19
C MET A 1 1.70 19.71 17.12
N GLU A 2 2.44 20.18 16.14
CA GLU A 2 1.86 20.86 14.98
C GLU A 2 1.38 19.76 14.03
N ILE A 3 0.10 19.78 13.67
CA ILE A 3 -0.46 18.81 12.74
C ILE A 3 -0.09 19.31 11.34
N CYS A 4 0.72 18.54 10.60
CA CYS A 4 1.01 18.88 9.21
C CYS A 4 -0.25 18.68 8.36
N ALA A 5 -0.51 19.58 7.41
CA ALA A 5 -1.71 19.53 6.57
C ALA A 5 -1.84 18.20 5.77
N VAL A 6 -0.70 17.58 5.44
CA VAL A 6 -0.60 16.27 4.78
C VAL A 6 -1.08 15.12 5.68
N ASP A 7 -1.01 15.26 7.01
CA ASP A 7 -1.42 14.22 7.97
C ASP A 7 -2.93 14.26 8.28
N ILE A 8 -3.69 15.17 7.67
CA ILE A 8 -5.14 15.27 7.86
C ILE A 8 -5.81 14.09 7.15
N ILE A 9 -6.57 13.30 7.91
CA ILE A 9 -7.37 12.19 7.39
C ILE A 9 -8.39 12.73 6.36
N SER A 10 -8.35 12.17 5.16
CA SER A 10 -9.21 12.53 4.03
C SER A 10 -10.25 11.45 3.72
N SER A 11 -9.98 10.20 4.08
CA SER A 11 -10.88 9.06 3.85
C SER A 11 -10.77 8.03 4.97
N ILE A 12 -11.87 7.33 5.21
CA ILE A 12 -11.95 6.26 6.21
C ILE A 12 -12.94 5.21 5.71
N GLU A 13 -12.61 3.93 5.87
CA GLU A 13 -13.46 2.82 5.43
C GLU A 13 -13.28 1.60 6.33
N PHE A 14 -14.40 1.06 6.84
CA PHE A 14 -14.44 -0.23 7.51
C PHE A 14 -14.61 -1.35 6.48
N ASP A 15 -13.98 -2.49 6.74
CA ASP A 15 -14.30 -3.69 5.97
C ASP A 15 -15.71 -4.20 6.30
N ARG A 16 -16.21 -5.13 5.49
CA ARG A 16 -17.59 -5.62 5.62
C ARG A 16 -17.85 -6.30 6.97
N THR A 17 -16.83 -6.88 7.62
CA THR A 17 -16.97 -7.54 8.91
C THR A 17 -16.83 -6.57 10.09
N GLY A 18 -16.20 -5.41 9.87
CA GLY A 18 -15.85 -4.45 10.91
C GLY A 18 -14.61 -4.84 11.72
N ASP A 19 -13.81 -5.80 11.22
CA ASP A 19 -12.55 -6.23 11.86
C ASP A 19 -11.36 -5.40 11.39
N HIS A 20 -11.47 -4.75 10.24
CA HIS A 20 -10.41 -3.92 9.67
C HIS A 20 -10.91 -2.52 9.36
N LEU A 21 -10.04 -1.54 9.62
CA LEU A 21 -10.27 -0.14 9.33
C LEU A 21 -9.10 0.38 8.50
N ALA A 22 -9.40 1.04 7.39
CA ALA A 22 -8.42 1.77 6.60
C ALA A 22 -8.68 3.26 6.72
N THR A 23 -7.62 4.04 6.89
CA THR A 23 -7.65 5.50 6.81
C THR A 23 -6.69 5.96 5.73
N GLY A 24 -7.10 6.96 4.95
CA GLY A 24 -6.23 7.66 4.01
C GLY A 24 -6.08 9.12 4.42
N ASP A 25 -4.93 9.72 4.17
CA ASP A 25 -4.65 11.12 4.47
C ASP A 25 -4.43 11.98 3.21
N ARG A 26 -4.26 13.28 3.43
CA ARG A 26 -3.94 14.25 2.38
C ARG A 26 -2.57 14.05 1.76
N GLY A 27 -1.65 13.42 2.48
CA GLY A 27 -0.30 13.07 2.04
C GLY A 27 -0.21 11.75 1.27
N GLY A 28 -1.33 11.14 0.87
CA GLY A 28 -1.34 9.94 0.05
C GLY A 28 -0.99 8.64 0.76
N ARG A 29 -0.88 8.64 2.09
CA ARG A 29 -0.64 7.43 2.88
C ARG A 29 -1.95 6.74 3.20
N VAL A 30 -1.87 5.41 3.26
CA VAL A 30 -2.95 4.54 3.75
C VAL A 30 -2.46 3.81 4.98
N VAL A 31 -3.23 3.90 6.07
CA VAL A 31 -2.96 3.24 7.35
C VAL A 31 -4.05 2.22 7.62
N LEU A 32 -3.65 1.00 7.97
CA LEU A 32 -4.54 -0.10 8.30
C LEU A 32 -4.52 -0.37 9.79
N PHE A 33 -5.71 -0.62 10.32
CA PHE A 33 -5.94 -1.01 11.70
C PHE A 33 -6.76 -2.29 11.77
N GLU A 34 -6.59 -3.03 12.87
CA GLU A 34 -7.33 -4.23 13.19
C GLU A 34 -8.06 -4.05 14.53
N ARG A 35 -9.32 -4.45 14.56
CA ARG A 35 -10.13 -4.42 15.77
C ARG A 35 -9.57 -5.39 16.80
N THR A 36 -9.33 -4.89 18.00
CA THR A 36 -8.98 -5.72 19.15
C THR A 36 -10.25 -6.11 19.90
N TYR A 37 -10.51 -7.41 19.99
CA TYR A 37 -11.53 -7.94 20.89
C TYR A 37 -10.96 -8.01 22.30
N THR A 38 -11.35 -7.09 23.17
CA THR A 38 -11.11 -7.23 24.61
C THR A 38 -11.92 -8.46 25.08
N ARG A 39 -11.22 -9.53 25.47
CA ARG A 39 -11.82 -10.77 25.98
C ARG A 39 -12.34 -10.61 27.42
N ASP A 40 -12.97 -9.48 27.72
CA ASP A 40 -13.52 -9.22 29.06
C ASP A 40 -14.97 -9.75 29.19
N HIS A 41 -15.49 -10.41 28.16
CA HIS A 41 -16.86 -10.95 28.11
C HIS A 41 -16.95 -12.48 28.26
N ASP A 42 -16.03 -13.12 28.99
CA ASP A 42 -16.25 -14.48 29.52
C ASP A 42 -17.04 -14.44 30.84
N GLY A 43 -18.08 -13.59 30.86
CA GLY A 43 -19.01 -13.43 31.96
C GLY A 43 -20.13 -14.44 31.84
N ASN A 44 -20.18 -15.34 32.82
CA ASN A 44 -21.18 -16.38 33.06
C ASN A 44 -22.57 -15.98 32.52
N ARG A 45 -23.14 -16.85 31.68
CA ARG A 45 -24.44 -16.74 31.00
C ARG A 45 -25.67 -16.52 31.92
N ARG A 46 -25.45 -16.40 33.23
CA ARG A 46 -26.45 -16.14 34.27
C ARG A 46 -26.54 -14.68 34.72
N ASP A 47 -25.60 -13.82 34.31
CA ASP A 47 -25.61 -12.38 34.65
C ASP A 47 -26.14 -11.48 33.50
N LEU A 48 -26.43 -12.05 32.33
CA LEU A 48 -26.91 -11.31 31.16
C LEU A 48 -28.38 -10.85 31.24
N GLU A 49 -29.18 -11.39 32.16
CA GLU A 49 -30.61 -11.04 32.29
C GLU A 49 -30.86 -9.80 33.18
N LYS A 50 -29.81 -9.07 33.60
CA LYS A 50 -29.95 -7.92 34.52
C LYS A 50 -29.27 -6.62 34.09
N MET A 51 -28.81 -6.49 32.85
CA MET A 51 -28.12 -5.28 32.38
C MET A 51 -28.91 -4.59 31.26
N ASP A 52 -29.84 -3.73 31.66
CA ASP A 52 -30.38 -2.63 30.82
C ASP A 52 -29.32 -1.51 30.66
N PHE A 53 -28.06 -1.86 30.35
CA PHE A 53 -26.98 -0.90 30.14
C PHE A 53 -26.40 -1.05 28.73
N PRO A 54 -26.31 0.05 27.95
CA PRO A 54 -25.80 0.01 26.59
C PRO A 54 -24.32 -0.40 26.62
N ILE A 55 -23.88 -1.15 25.60
CA ILE A 55 -22.49 -1.53 25.35
C ILE A 55 -21.57 -0.30 25.56
N THR A 56 -20.90 -0.22 26.72
CA THR A 56 -20.20 1.00 27.19
C THR A 56 -18.76 1.13 26.69
N ARG A 57 -18.24 0.18 25.91
CA ARG A 57 -16.88 0.29 25.33
C ARG A 57 -16.94 0.41 23.82
N HIS A 58 -16.39 1.50 23.31
CA HIS A 58 -16.14 1.66 21.88
C HIS A 58 -15.16 0.59 21.40
N PRO A 59 -15.35 0.03 20.19
CA PRO A 59 -14.38 -0.88 19.60
C PRO A 59 -12.98 -0.25 19.56
N GLU A 60 -12.00 -0.95 20.10
CA GLU A 60 -10.61 -0.53 20.04
C GLU A 60 -9.95 -1.07 18.76
N PHE A 61 -9.14 -0.23 18.12
CA PHE A 61 -8.42 -0.55 16.89
C PHE A 61 -6.92 -0.41 17.14
N ARG A 62 -6.16 -1.43 16.72
CA ARG A 62 -4.71 -1.48 16.82
C ARG A 62 -4.09 -1.28 15.44
N TYR A 63 -3.04 -0.47 15.39
CA TYR A 63 -2.23 -0.28 14.18
C TYR A 63 -1.72 -1.62 13.63
N LYS A 64 -1.89 -1.83 12.32
CA LYS A 64 -1.37 -3.00 11.58
C LYS A 64 -0.17 -2.62 10.72
N THR A 65 -0.36 -1.69 9.80
CA THR A 65 0.65 -1.30 8.81
C THR A 65 0.24 0.00 8.13
N GLU A 66 1.20 0.70 7.53
CA GLU A 66 0.99 1.87 6.69
C GLU A 66 1.82 1.76 5.41
N PHE A 67 1.38 2.46 4.36
CA PHE A 67 2.12 2.56 3.11
C PHE A 67 1.77 3.83 2.34
N GLN A 68 2.74 4.32 1.56
CA GLN A 68 2.53 5.39 0.60
C GLN A 68 1.73 4.84 -0.58
N SER A 69 0.50 5.31 -0.77
CA SER A 69 -0.34 4.88 -1.89
C SER A 69 -0.17 5.76 -3.11
N HIS A 70 -0.24 7.08 -2.95
CA HIS A 70 -0.10 8.05 -4.04
C HIS A 70 0.98 9.07 -3.70
N GLU A 71 1.66 9.58 -4.71
CA GLU A 71 2.64 10.65 -4.58
C GLU A 71 2.18 11.82 -5.48
N PRO A 72 2.70 13.04 -5.30
CA PRO A 72 2.32 14.16 -6.13
C PRO A 72 2.80 13.90 -7.56
N GLU A 73 1.90 14.05 -8.53
CA GLU A 73 2.17 13.82 -9.94
C GLU A 73 1.78 15.05 -10.77
N PHE A 74 2.38 15.22 -11.95
CA PHE A 74 2.02 16.30 -12.87
C PHE A 74 1.72 15.74 -14.26
N ASP A 75 0.53 16.02 -14.79
CA ASP A 75 0.14 15.70 -16.16
C ASP A 75 0.59 16.82 -17.09
N TYR A 76 1.65 16.57 -17.87
CA TYR A 76 2.20 17.53 -18.82
C TYR A 76 1.29 17.81 -20.03
N LEU A 77 0.45 16.83 -20.42
CA LEU A 77 -0.43 16.98 -21.57
C LEU A 77 -1.64 17.84 -21.22
N LYS A 78 -2.19 17.64 -20.01
CA LYS A 78 -3.31 18.43 -19.49
C LYS A 78 -2.87 19.65 -18.69
N SER A 79 -1.57 19.81 -18.42
CA SER A 79 -1.01 20.84 -17.54
C SER A 79 -1.70 20.87 -16.17
N LEU A 80 -1.87 19.70 -15.57
CA LEU A 80 -2.65 19.51 -14.35
C LEU A 80 -1.78 18.89 -13.24
N GLU A 81 -1.77 19.51 -12.07
CA GLU A 81 -1.23 18.91 -10.85
C GLU A 81 -2.20 17.87 -10.30
N ILE A 82 -1.66 16.69 -9.99
CA ILE A 82 -2.41 15.59 -9.41
C ILE A 82 -1.96 15.47 -7.95
N GLU A 83 -2.87 15.80 -7.04
CA GLU A 83 -2.62 15.66 -5.62
C GLU A 83 -2.42 14.18 -5.23
N GLU A 84 -1.57 13.97 -4.22
CA GLU A 84 -1.38 12.67 -3.58
C GLU A 84 -2.55 12.27 -2.67
N LYS A 85 -3.40 13.23 -2.30
CA LYS A 85 -4.52 13.06 -1.38
C LYS A 85 -5.36 11.83 -1.72
N ILE A 86 -5.60 11.00 -0.70
CA ILE A 86 -6.54 9.88 -0.84
C ILE A 86 -7.98 10.41 -0.84
N ASN A 87 -8.72 10.14 -1.91
CA ASN A 87 -10.12 10.54 -2.04
C ASN A 87 -11.07 9.47 -1.48
N LYS A 88 -10.86 8.21 -1.86
CA LYS A 88 -11.68 7.07 -1.41
C LYS A 88 -10.83 5.83 -1.19
N ILE A 89 -11.24 5.01 -0.23
CA ILE A 89 -10.75 3.66 0.01
C ILE A 89 -11.95 2.71 -0.03
N ARG A 90 -11.79 1.54 -0.65
CA ARG A 90 -12.79 0.47 -0.63
C ARG A 90 -12.13 -0.87 -0.41
N TRP A 91 -12.60 -1.61 0.58
CA TRP A 91 -12.15 -2.98 0.80
C TRP A 91 -12.72 -3.92 -0.26
N CYS A 92 -11.87 -4.81 -0.76
CA CYS A 92 -12.25 -5.92 -1.62
C CYS A 92 -12.34 -7.21 -0.80
N GLN A 93 -12.92 -8.26 -1.40
CA GLN A 93 -12.97 -9.58 -0.80
C GLN A 93 -11.56 -10.08 -0.43
N SER A 94 -11.33 -10.34 0.86
CA SER A 94 -10.11 -10.97 1.34
C SER A 94 -9.99 -12.39 0.80
N ALA A 95 -8.78 -12.81 0.42
CA ALA A 95 -8.51 -14.14 -0.11
C ALA A 95 -7.11 -14.62 0.27
N ASN A 96 -6.97 -15.91 0.57
CA ASN A 96 -5.69 -16.55 0.92
C ASN A 96 -4.93 -15.86 2.07
N GLY A 97 -5.66 -15.38 3.09
CA GLY A 97 -5.07 -14.65 4.22
C GLY A 97 -4.48 -13.28 3.86
N ALA A 98 -4.80 -12.75 2.68
CA ALA A 98 -4.41 -11.41 2.25
C ALA A 98 -5.62 -10.47 2.25
N LEU A 99 -5.38 -9.23 2.66
CA LEU A 99 -6.32 -8.14 2.54
C LEU A 99 -6.17 -7.48 1.17
N PHE A 100 -7.30 -7.05 0.61
CA PHE A 100 -7.33 -6.36 -0.67
C PHE A 100 -8.13 -5.08 -0.54
N LEU A 101 -7.65 -4.00 -1.14
CA LEU A 101 -8.36 -2.73 -1.15
C LEU A 101 -8.05 -1.94 -2.42
N LEU A 102 -8.97 -1.06 -2.78
CA LEU A 102 -8.81 0.00 -3.76
C LEU A 102 -8.58 1.32 -3.01
N SER A 103 -7.68 2.13 -3.53
CA SER A 103 -7.43 3.51 -3.06
C SER A 103 -7.41 4.45 -4.26
N THR A 104 -7.99 5.64 -4.15
CA THR A 104 -8.03 6.61 -5.25
C THR A 104 -7.40 7.94 -4.89
N ASN A 105 -6.81 8.60 -5.87
CA ASN A 105 -6.66 10.05 -5.88
C ASN A 105 -7.56 10.63 -6.99
N ASP A 106 -7.23 11.81 -7.50
CA ASP A 106 -8.03 12.51 -8.50
C ASP A 106 -8.08 11.85 -9.86
N LYS A 107 -7.06 11.09 -10.25
CA LYS A 107 -6.91 10.55 -11.61
C LYS A 107 -6.65 9.07 -11.69
N THR A 108 -6.23 8.46 -10.59
CA THR A 108 -5.80 7.06 -10.55
C THR A 108 -6.49 6.31 -9.42
N ILE A 109 -6.64 5.01 -9.66
CA ILE A 109 -7.14 4.03 -8.70
C ILE A 109 -6.04 2.98 -8.58
N LYS A 110 -5.64 2.61 -7.37
CA LYS A 110 -4.65 1.57 -7.12
C LYS A 110 -5.28 0.40 -6.40
N PHE A 111 -4.99 -0.81 -6.85
CA PHE A 111 -5.42 -2.05 -6.21
C PHE A 111 -4.26 -2.65 -5.41
N TRP A 112 -4.46 -2.74 -4.10
CA TRP A 112 -3.47 -3.17 -3.14
C TRP A 112 -3.75 -4.59 -2.64
N LYS A 113 -2.67 -5.34 -2.43
CA LYS A 113 -2.67 -6.60 -1.67
C LYS A 113 -1.78 -6.41 -0.46
N VAL A 114 -2.32 -6.60 0.73
CA VAL A 114 -1.57 -6.60 1.98
C VAL A 114 -1.58 -8.01 2.53
N HIS A 115 -0.40 -8.60 2.65
CA HIS A 115 -0.29 -9.96 3.14
C HIS A 115 0.93 -10.10 4.03
N GLU A 116 0.89 -11.09 4.90
CA GLU A 116 2.01 -11.40 5.76
C GLU A 116 3.14 -12.08 4.96
N LYS A 117 4.39 -11.72 5.29
CA LYS A 117 5.62 -12.31 4.73
C LYS A 117 6.60 -12.57 5.87
N LYS A 118 7.18 -13.78 5.90
CA LYS A 118 8.27 -14.12 6.82
C LYS A 118 9.52 -13.31 6.47
N VAL A 119 10.04 -12.55 7.42
CA VAL A 119 11.25 -11.75 7.21
C VAL A 119 12.47 -12.64 7.43
N LYS A 120 13.40 -12.63 6.47
CA LYS A 120 14.73 -13.22 6.66
C LYS A 120 15.63 -12.13 7.22
N LYS A 121 16.21 -12.35 8.40
CA LYS A 121 17.14 -11.41 9.03
C LYS A 121 18.55 -11.83 8.64
N ILE A 122 19.33 -10.89 8.12
CA ILE A 122 20.75 -11.11 7.89
C ILE A 122 21.46 -10.80 9.20
N CYS A 123 22.15 -11.77 9.76
CA CYS A 123 23.11 -11.54 10.83
C CYS A 123 24.53 -11.72 10.29
N ASP A 124 25.46 -11.04 10.94
CA ASP A 124 26.91 -11.05 10.69
C ASP A 124 27.37 -10.26 9.46
N MET A 125 27.83 -9.03 9.73
CA MET A 125 28.70 -8.26 8.86
C MET A 125 30.13 -8.36 9.40
N ASN A 126 31.15 -8.40 8.53
CA ASN A 126 32.57 -8.48 8.91
C ASN A 126 33.12 -7.16 9.50
N VAL A 127 32.44 -6.54 10.45
CA VAL A 127 32.97 -5.36 11.15
C VAL A 127 33.18 -5.72 12.61
N ASP A 128 34.42 -6.08 12.95
CA ASP A 128 34.88 -6.07 14.33
C ASP A 128 34.89 -4.61 14.83
N PRO A 129 34.07 -4.23 15.83
CA PRO A 129 34.09 -2.86 16.38
C PRO A 129 35.42 -2.54 17.08
N ALA A 130 36.21 -3.57 17.41
CA ALA A 130 37.40 -3.49 18.25
C ALA A 130 38.68 -2.97 17.56
N LYS A 131 38.63 -2.60 16.27
CA LYS A 131 39.79 -2.01 15.56
C LYS A 131 39.60 -0.56 15.08
N ALA A 132 38.48 0.08 15.42
CA ALA A 132 38.24 1.49 15.08
C ALA A 132 38.76 2.48 16.14
N ALA A 133 39.31 2.00 17.26
CA ALA A 133 39.87 2.82 18.32
C ALA A 133 41.36 2.53 18.49
N GLY A 134 42.22 3.35 17.88
CA GLY A 134 43.64 3.30 18.17
C GLY A 134 44.52 4.00 17.14
N ASN A 135 45.05 5.15 17.52
CA ASN A 135 46.20 5.89 16.96
C ASN A 135 45.84 7.06 16.01
N GLY A 136 45.82 8.28 16.55
CA GLY A 136 46.30 9.47 15.82
C GLY A 136 47.75 9.78 16.24
N PRO A 137 48.39 10.88 15.76
CA PRO A 137 48.05 11.73 14.60
C PRO A 137 49.28 12.02 13.68
N VAL A 138 49.04 12.92 12.71
CA VAL A 138 49.97 13.81 11.95
C VAL A 138 50.57 13.30 10.62
N VAL A 139 50.20 13.98 9.51
CA VAL A 139 51.02 14.80 8.58
C VAL A 139 50.45 14.76 7.15
N GLY A 140 49.97 15.91 6.66
CA GLY A 140 50.28 16.50 5.35
C GLY A 140 49.70 15.92 4.03
N PRO A 141 49.33 16.77 3.03
CA PRO A 141 48.54 16.38 1.87
C PRO A 141 49.36 16.19 0.56
N SER A 142 48.86 15.38 -0.38
CA SER A 142 49.11 15.55 -1.84
C SER A 142 48.24 14.64 -2.74
N ILE A 143 47.57 15.28 -3.70
CA ILE A 143 47.04 14.74 -4.97
C ILE A 143 48.28 14.47 -5.88
N PRO A 144 48.40 13.43 -6.76
CA PRO A 144 47.54 13.34 -7.95
C PRO A 144 47.32 11.98 -8.68
N THR A 145 46.40 12.07 -9.65
CA THR A 145 46.40 11.44 -11.00
C THR A 145 46.13 9.94 -11.20
N SER A 146 44.97 9.69 -11.81
CA SER A 146 44.72 8.89 -13.02
C SER A 146 45.68 7.74 -13.42
N SER A 147 45.12 6.54 -13.56
CA SER A 147 45.17 5.76 -14.81
C SER A 147 44.23 4.54 -14.75
N LYS A 148 43.27 4.50 -15.67
CA LYS A 148 42.51 3.32 -16.14
C LYS A 148 43.48 2.30 -16.85
N PRO A 149 42.99 1.31 -17.61
CA PRO A 149 42.22 0.09 -17.26
C PRO A 149 42.85 -1.16 -17.91
N TYR A 150 42.57 -2.41 -17.49
CA TYR A 150 42.62 -3.54 -18.42
C TYR A 150 41.59 -4.64 -18.08
N THR A 151 40.93 -5.06 -19.16
CA THR A 151 39.91 -6.09 -19.36
C THR A 151 40.43 -7.51 -19.22
N ALA A 152 39.56 -8.47 -18.84
CA ALA A 152 38.98 -9.48 -19.75
C ALA A 152 38.57 -10.77 -19.01
N ASN A 153 37.32 -11.19 -19.26
CA ASN A 153 36.80 -12.55 -19.55
C ASN A 153 37.36 -13.73 -18.73
N GLY A 154 36.58 -14.63 -18.15
CA GLY A 154 35.17 -14.98 -18.31
C GLY A 154 34.96 -16.41 -17.78
N GLY A 155 33.75 -16.93 -17.94
CA GLY A 155 33.50 -18.38 -17.89
C GLY A 155 32.94 -18.93 -16.59
N CYS A 156 31.62 -18.91 -16.48
CA CYS A 156 30.85 -19.78 -15.60
C CYS A 156 30.95 -21.22 -16.12
N LEU A 157 31.31 -22.17 -15.26
CA LEU A 157 31.02 -23.59 -15.50
C LEU A 157 30.48 -24.21 -14.21
N ASP A 158 29.24 -24.65 -14.34
CA ASP A 158 28.43 -25.40 -13.39
C ASP A 158 29.14 -26.70 -12.96
N LYS A 159 29.38 -26.84 -11.65
CA LYS A 159 29.68 -28.15 -11.05
C LYS A 159 29.24 -28.16 -9.59
N SER A 160 28.07 -28.74 -9.36
CA SER A 160 27.60 -29.18 -8.05
C SER A 160 28.63 -30.11 -7.41
N LEU A 161 29.23 -29.67 -6.30
CA LEU A 161 29.97 -30.52 -5.36
C LEU A 161 29.66 -30.02 -3.94
N GLY A 162 28.88 -30.81 -3.19
CA GLY A 162 28.76 -30.61 -1.75
C GLY A 162 30.10 -30.91 -1.09
N LEU A 163 30.64 -29.97 -0.31
CA LEU A 163 31.83 -30.18 0.51
C LEU A 163 31.78 -29.31 1.78
N SER A 164 31.92 -30.03 2.90
CA SER A 164 32.47 -29.68 4.22
C SER A 164 32.93 -28.25 4.47
N ASN A 165 32.49 -27.70 5.61
CA ASN A 165 33.25 -26.68 6.34
C ASN A 165 34.65 -27.25 6.61
N ASP A 166 35.68 -26.66 6.01
CA ASP A 166 37.02 -26.43 6.57
C ASP A 166 37.99 -26.06 5.43
N PHE A 167 38.00 -24.79 5.06
CA PHE A 167 39.08 -24.18 4.28
C PHE A 167 39.88 -23.27 5.22
N SER A 168 41.07 -23.72 5.63
CA SER A 168 42.06 -22.87 6.28
C SER A 168 42.92 -22.18 5.23
N PHE A 169 43.03 -20.85 5.31
CA PHE A 169 43.87 -20.04 4.42
C PHE A 169 45.33 -20.04 4.90
N PRO A 170 46.31 -19.90 3.98
CA PRO A 170 47.74 -19.88 4.33
C PRO A 170 48.12 -18.67 5.21
N PRO A 171 49.17 -18.80 6.06
CA PRO A 171 49.56 -17.76 6.99
C PRO A 171 50.20 -16.58 6.22
N GLY A 172 49.39 -15.53 6.00
CA GLY A 172 49.76 -14.35 5.23
C GLY A 172 48.64 -13.78 4.33
N GLY A 173 47.45 -14.38 4.32
CA GLY A 173 46.30 -13.95 3.50
C GLY A 173 45.32 -13.01 4.23
N VAL A 174 44.61 -12.21 3.43
CA VAL A 174 43.53 -11.26 3.78
C VAL A 174 42.61 -11.73 4.93
N PRO A 175 42.06 -10.81 5.76
CA PRO A 175 41.17 -11.19 6.87
C PRO A 175 40.04 -12.09 6.35
N SER A 176 39.73 -13.15 7.11
CA SER A 176 38.72 -14.14 6.74
C SER A 176 37.37 -13.46 6.52
N LEU A 177 36.94 -13.40 5.26
CA LEU A 177 35.62 -12.88 4.91
C LEU A 177 34.58 -13.92 5.34
N ARG A 178 33.78 -13.63 6.38
CA ARG A 178 32.56 -14.41 6.64
C ARG A 178 31.48 -13.96 5.66
N LEU A 179 30.82 -14.94 5.04
CA LEU A 179 29.65 -14.67 4.22
C LEU A 179 28.46 -14.40 5.14
N PRO A 180 27.59 -13.43 4.81
CA PRO A 180 26.41 -13.14 5.62
C PRO A 180 25.54 -14.39 5.77
N VAL A 181 25.25 -14.77 7.02
CA VAL A 181 24.38 -15.92 7.30
C VAL A 181 22.94 -15.41 7.36
N VAL A 182 22.10 -15.94 6.49
CA VAL A 182 20.68 -15.62 6.47
C VAL A 182 19.98 -16.51 7.51
N LEU A 183 19.75 -15.97 8.71
CA LEU A 183 18.84 -16.60 9.66
C LEU A 183 17.39 -16.25 9.28
N THR A 184 16.60 -17.27 9.01
CA THR A 184 15.14 -17.10 8.91
C THR A 184 14.61 -16.71 10.29
N SER A 185 14.20 -15.45 10.46
CA SER A 185 13.50 -14.99 11.66
C SER A 185 12.04 -15.48 11.59
N ASN A 186 11.44 -15.79 12.74
CA ASN A 186 10.01 -16.10 12.85
C ASN A 186 9.12 -14.84 12.87
N GLU A 187 9.71 -13.65 12.72
CA GLU A 187 8.95 -12.41 12.64
C GLU A 187 8.17 -12.31 11.33
N MET A 188 6.87 -12.06 11.46
CA MET A 188 5.92 -11.92 10.37
C MET A 188 5.69 -10.42 10.13
N SER A 189 6.02 -9.92 8.95
CA SER A 189 5.75 -8.53 8.56
C SER A 189 4.61 -8.47 7.55
N LEU A 190 3.69 -7.52 7.71
CA LEU A 190 2.72 -7.19 6.66
C LEU A 190 3.44 -6.44 5.54
N VAL A 191 3.28 -6.92 4.31
CA VAL A 191 3.87 -6.31 3.12
C VAL A 191 2.73 -5.83 2.21
N PRO A 192 2.52 -4.51 2.12
CA PRO A 192 1.62 -3.93 1.13
C PRO A 192 2.28 -3.97 -0.26
N ARG A 193 1.51 -4.37 -1.26
CA ARG A 193 1.94 -4.41 -2.67
C ARG A 193 0.85 -3.85 -3.57
N CYS A 194 1.17 -2.79 -4.30
CA CYS A 194 0.34 -2.32 -5.40
C CYS A 194 0.38 -3.37 -6.51
N ARG A 195 -0.76 -4.00 -6.78
CA ARG A 195 -0.91 -4.99 -7.85
C ARG A 195 -1.21 -4.31 -9.18
N ARG A 196 -2.02 -3.25 -9.17
CA ARG A 196 -2.52 -2.58 -10.38
C ARG A 196 -2.79 -1.11 -10.16
N ILE A 197 -2.72 -0.37 -11.26
CA ILE A 197 -3.04 1.06 -11.34
C ILE A 197 -4.02 1.21 -12.51
N TYR A 198 -5.22 1.68 -12.24
CA TYR A 198 -6.23 2.03 -13.23
C TYR A 198 -6.21 3.54 -13.42
N ALA A 199 -5.95 3.98 -14.64
CA ALA A 199 -5.74 5.39 -14.95
C ALA A 199 -6.36 5.73 -16.32
N HIS A 200 -6.39 7.02 -16.65
CA HIS A 200 -6.74 7.54 -17.98
C HIS A 200 -8.16 7.26 -18.48
N ALA A 201 -9.11 6.89 -17.61
CA ALA A 201 -10.53 6.77 -17.99
C ALA A 201 -11.39 7.98 -17.58
N HIS A 202 -10.87 8.82 -16.67
CA HIS A 202 -11.59 9.96 -16.12
C HIS A 202 -10.94 11.28 -16.55
N ASP A 203 -11.76 12.17 -17.08
CA ASP A 203 -11.32 13.51 -17.45
C ASP A 203 -11.40 14.46 -16.25
N TYR A 204 -12.33 14.22 -15.32
CA TYR A 204 -12.54 14.98 -14.09
C TYR A 204 -12.00 14.24 -12.86
N HIS A 205 -12.22 14.77 -11.66
CA HIS A 205 -11.73 14.16 -10.42
C HIS A 205 -12.56 12.93 -10.08
N ILE A 206 -11.88 11.82 -9.78
CA ILE A 206 -12.55 10.60 -9.30
C ILE A 206 -13.08 10.89 -7.89
N ASN A 207 -14.41 10.96 -7.77
CA ASN A 207 -15.09 11.30 -6.53
C ASN A 207 -15.66 10.05 -5.81
N SER A 208 -15.83 8.94 -6.53
CA SER A 208 -16.42 7.71 -6.00
C SER A 208 -15.88 6.44 -6.66
N ILE A 209 -15.76 5.39 -5.86
CA ILE A 209 -15.53 4.00 -6.30
C ILE A 209 -16.39 3.04 -5.49
N SER A 210 -16.78 1.93 -6.12
CA SER A 210 -17.54 0.85 -5.48
C SER A 210 -17.20 -0.50 -6.09
N ASN A 211 -17.00 -1.50 -5.24
CA ASN A 211 -16.87 -2.89 -5.66
C ASN A 211 -18.20 -3.46 -6.12
N ASN A 212 -18.15 -4.40 -7.07
CA ASN A 212 -19.28 -5.25 -7.41
C ASN A 212 -19.26 -6.54 -6.58
N SER A 213 -20.41 -7.21 -6.45
CA SER A 213 -20.53 -8.44 -5.66
C SER A 213 -19.92 -9.69 -6.31
N ASP A 214 -19.58 -9.61 -7.59
CA ASP A 214 -18.91 -10.70 -8.33
C ASP A 214 -17.47 -10.95 -7.84
N GLY A 215 -16.87 -10.00 -7.09
CA GLY A 215 -15.50 -10.09 -6.62
C GLY A 215 -14.44 -9.87 -7.70
N GLU A 216 -14.85 -9.53 -8.92
CA GLU A 216 -14.00 -9.39 -10.10
C GLU A 216 -14.05 -7.99 -10.68
N THR A 217 -15.14 -7.23 -10.47
CA THR A 217 -15.31 -5.90 -11.06
C THR A 217 -15.55 -4.82 -10.02
N PHE A 218 -15.31 -3.58 -10.43
CA PHE A 218 -15.64 -2.40 -9.65
C PHE A 218 -16.00 -1.24 -10.58
N ILE A 219 -16.68 -0.25 -10.04
CA ILE A 219 -17.09 0.96 -10.76
C ILE A 219 -16.32 2.15 -10.20
N SER A 220 -15.97 3.08 -11.08
CA SER A 220 -15.49 4.41 -10.72
C SER A 220 -16.34 5.49 -11.37
N ALA A 221 -16.47 6.62 -10.69
CA ALA A 221 -17.22 7.78 -11.17
C ALA A 221 -16.42 9.08 -11.02
N ASP A 222 -16.58 9.95 -12.00
CA ASP A 222 -16.31 11.38 -11.90
C ASP A 222 -17.62 12.17 -12.10
N ASP A 223 -17.54 13.47 -12.35
CA ASP A 223 -18.72 14.32 -12.48
C ASP A 223 -19.55 14.04 -13.74
N LEU A 224 -18.98 13.47 -14.80
CA LEU A 224 -19.64 13.27 -16.09
C LEU A 224 -19.67 11.81 -16.57
N ARG A 225 -18.88 10.92 -15.96
CA ARG A 225 -18.67 9.56 -16.43
C ARG A 225 -18.68 8.53 -15.33
N ILE A 226 -19.22 7.36 -15.68
CA ILE A 226 -19.15 6.14 -14.88
C ILE A 226 -18.47 5.06 -15.73
N ASN A 227 -17.41 4.47 -15.18
CA ASN A 227 -16.64 3.42 -15.82
C ASN A 227 -16.68 2.12 -14.99
N LEU A 228 -16.84 0.98 -15.66
CA LEU A 228 -16.69 -0.36 -15.11
C LEU A 228 -15.30 -0.90 -15.41
N TRP A 229 -14.67 -1.46 -14.40
CA TRP A 229 -13.34 -2.03 -14.47
C TRP A 229 -13.36 -3.49 -14.06
N ASN A 230 -12.46 -4.27 -14.66
CA ASN A 230 -12.14 -5.60 -14.16
C ASN A 230 -10.90 -5.49 -13.26
N LEU A 231 -10.95 -6.07 -12.07
CA LEU A 231 -9.85 -6.07 -11.11
C LEU A 231 -8.60 -6.70 -11.70
N GLU A 232 -8.68 -7.59 -12.67
CA GLU A 232 -7.54 -8.22 -13.32
C GLU A 232 -6.95 -7.42 -14.50
N ILE A 233 -7.72 -6.52 -15.10
CA ILE A 233 -7.38 -5.76 -16.32
C ILE A 233 -7.34 -4.26 -16.00
N SER A 234 -6.16 -3.65 -16.08
CA SER A 234 -5.95 -2.26 -15.62
C SER A 234 -5.85 -1.20 -16.72
N ASN A 235 -5.66 -1.63 -17.96
CA ASN A 235 -5.49 -0.76 -19.13
C ASN A 235 -6.78 -0.52 -19.91
N GLN A 236 -7.91 -1.07 -19.45
CA GLN A 236 -9.20 -0.97 -20.14
C GLN A 236 -10.33 -0.84 -19.12
N SER A 237 -11.32 -0.01 -19.49
CA SER A 237 -12.59 0.13 -18.78
C SER A 237 -13.73 0.18 -19.78
N PHE A 238 -14.94 -0.10 -19.30
CA PHE A 238 -16.16 0.07 -20.06
C PHE A 238 -16.90 1.29 -19.54
N ASN A 239 -17.11 2.28 -20.41
CA ASN A 239 -17.96 3.40 -20.05
C ASN A 239 -19.43 2.94 -20.01
N ILE A 240 -20.06 3.06 -18.85
CA ILE A 240 -21.49 2.74 -18.66
C ILE A 240 -22.34 3.99 -18.85
N VAL A 241 -21.83 5.14 -18.42
CA VAL A 241 -22.50 6.44 -18.54
C VAL A 241 -21.48 7.48 -18.98
N ASP A 242 -21.82 8.24 -20.02
CA ASP A 242 -21.11 9.44 -20.45
C ASP A 242 -22.13 10.52 -20.76
N VAL A 243 -22.22 11.53 -19.89
CA VAL A 243 -23.11 12.68 -20.09
C VAL A 243 -22.36 13.89 -20.63
N LYS A 244 -21.11 13.72 -21.10
CA LYS A 244 -20.33 14.80 -21.69
C LYS A 244 -21.08 15.40 -22.89
N PRO A 245 -21.55 16.66 -22.81
CA PRO A 245 -22.25 17.29 -23.92
C PRO A 245 -21.27 17.61 -25.05
N ALA A 246 -21.81 17.82 -26.25
CA ALA A 246 -21.01 18.27 -27.39
C ALA A 246 -20.45 19.69 -27.17
N ASN A 247 -21.17 20.53 -26.43
CA ASN A 247 -20.72 21.84 -25.96
C ASN A 247 -20.75 21.87 -24.42
N MET A 248 -19.62 22.21 -23.79
CA MET A 248 -19.52 22.27 -22.32
C MET A 248 -20.38 23.37 -21.69
N GLU A 249 -20.82 24.36 -22.47
CA GLU A 249 -21.73 25.43 -22.02
C GLU A 249 -23.16 24.92 -21.76
N ASP A 250 -23.53 23.76 -22.31
CA ASP A 250 -24.87 23.17 -22.17
C ASP A 250 -25.08 22.46 -20.82
N LEU A 251 -24.03 22.40 -19.97
CA LEU A 251 -24.09 21.95 -18.58
C LEU A 251 -24.78 23.00 -17.69
N THR A 252 -26.04 23.32 -17.99
CA THR A 252 -26.92 24.09 -17.10
C THR A 252 -27.66 23.15 -16.14
N GLY A 253 -27.94 23.62 -14.92
CA GLY A 253 -28.38 22.81 -13.76
C GLY A 253 -29.67 21.99 -13.94
N ASP A 254 -30.37 22.12 -15.06
CA ASP A 254 -31.59 21.36 -15.37
C ASP A 254 -31.32 19.88 -15.71
N ASN A 255 -30.11 19.49 -16.08
CA ASN A 255 -29.80 18.08 -16.32
C ASN A 255 -29.67 17.25 -15.02
N PHE A 256 -29.34 17.88 -13.89
CA PHE A 256 -29.25 17.20 -12.59
C PHE A 256 -30.63 16.92 -11.95
N SER A 257 -31.63 17.76 -12.23
CA SER A 257 -32.98 17.58 -11.66
C SER A 257 -33.67 16.31 -12.17
N ARG A 258 -33.45 15.95 -13.45
CA ARG A 258 -33.99 14.73 -14.08
C ARG A 258 -33.41 13.42 -13.51
N ILE A 259 -32.19 13.44 -12.97
CA ILE A 259 -31.57 12.25 -12.37
C ILE A 259 -32.07 12.05 -10.94
N SER A 260 -32.38 13.13 -10.21
CA SER A 260 -32.95 13.04 -8.85
C SER A 260 -34.38 12.48 -8.80
N SER A 261 -35.13 12.53 -9.91
CA SER A 261 -36.52 12.07 -9.98
C SER A 261 -36.71 10.55 -10.10
N TYR A 262 -35.64 9.76 -10.22
CA TYR A 262 -35.71 8.29 -10.11
C TYR A 262 -35.39 7.85 -8.67
N SER A 263 -36.16 8.34 -7.71
CA SER A 263 -36.22 7.73 -6.37
C SER A 263 -36.92 6.38 -6.48
N LEU A 264 -36.28 5.33 -5.95
CA LEU A 264 -36.79 3.96 -5.90
C LEU A 264 -38.20 3.91 -5.29
N SER A 265 -39.21 3.76 -6.14
CA SER A 265 -40.48 3.20 -5.73
C SER A 265 -40.31 1.69 -5.57
N TYR A 266 -40.22 1.26 -4.31
CA TYR A 266 -40.82 0.03 -3.75
C TYR A 266 -41.09 -1.13 -4.73
N ALA A 267 -40.40 -2.25 -4.51
CA ALA A 267 -40.97 -3.57 -4.74
C ALA A 267 -40.62 -4.45 -3.54
N GLY A 268 -41.49 -4.41 -2.53
CA GLY A 268 -41.59 -5.49 -1.56
C GLY A 268 -42.51 -6.57 -2.13
N ILE A 269 -41.99 -7.80 -2.18
CA ILE A 269 -42.67 -9.06 -1.83
C ILE A 269 -41.59 -9.96 -1.22
#